data_AF-A0A2G9UIC0-F1
#
_entry.id   AF-A0A2G9UIC0-F1
#
_cell.length_a   1.000
_cell.length_b   1.000
_cell.length_c   1.000
_cell.angle_alpha   90.00
_cell.angle_beta   90.00
_cell.angle_gamma   90.00
#
_symmetry.space_group_name_H-M   'P 1'
#
loop_
_entity.id
_entity.type
_entity.pdbx_description
1 polymer ?
#
loop_
_entity_poly.entity_id
_entity_poly.type
_entity_poly.pdbx_seq_one_letter_code
_entity_poly.pdbx_strand_id
1 'polypeptide(L)'
;MLRLVVLLSLATLSLACAPKTSTTAGAGGGSGSSKKAKREVVEAQVIVATRQNYDPEMTKSYMGVVRSAIEVHAKEQGVIISREQIRERAENIGGKFAVTYTIFDVDCTELRKFVSAAKESTVIIDYVTVTCGEESIIL
;
A
#
# COMPACT_ATOMS: atom_id res chain seq x y z
N MET A 1 34.33 19.15 -15.10
CA MET A 1 34.37 20.02 -13.90
C MET A 1 32.94 20.46 -13.68
N LEU A 2 32.13 19.92 -12.77
CA LEU A 2 32.24 19.98 -11.32
C LEU A 2 31.41 18.81 -10.74
N ARG A 3 32.03 17.95 -9.92
CA ARG A 3 31.36 16.86 -9.20
C ARG A 3 30.87 17.40 -7.86
N LEU A 4 29.56 17.41 -7.63
CA LEU A 4 29.00 17.62 -6.29
C LEU A 4 28.84 16.27 -5.62
N VAL A 5 29.80 15.94 -4.75
CA VAL A 5 29.73 14.81 -3.82
C VAL A 5 29.12 15.35 -2.53
N VAL A 6 27.88 14.99 -2.25
CA VAL A 6 27.21 15.28 -0.97
C VAL A 6 27.34 14.03 -0.10
N LEU A 7 28.32 14.04 0.80
CA LEU A 7 28.49 13.03 1.85
C LEU A 7 27.53 13.36 3.00
N LEU A 8 26.35 12.74 3.02
CA LEU A 8 25.47 12.76 4.19
C LEU A 8 25.93 11.68 5.18
N SER A 9 26.72 12.09 6.17
CA SER A 9 27.06 11.29 7.34
C SER A 9 25.85 11.18 8.26
N LEU A 10 25.16 10.03 8.23
CA LEU A 10 24.15 9.66 9.21
C LEU A 10 24.86 9.15 10.47
N ALA A 11 24.91 10.00 11.50
CA ALA A 11 25.31 9.61 12.83
C ALA A 11 24.33 8.58 13.41
N THR A 12 24.88 7.45 13.82
CA THR A 12 24.19 6.35 14.51
C THR A 12 23.64 6.81 15.85
N LEU A 13 22.31 6.88 15.99
CA LEU A 13 21.65 6.90 17.29
C LEU A 13 21.43 5.45 17.72
N SER A 14 22.41 4.91 18.43
CA SER A 14 22.29 3.66 19.17
C SER A 14 21.22 3.81 20.26
N LEU A 15 19.97 3.38 20.00
CA LEU A 15 19.02 3.12 21.08
C LEU A 15 19.48 1.85 21.81
N ALA A 16 20.36 2.03 22.79
CA ALA A 16 20.60 1.05 23.83
C ALA A 16 19.36 0.96 24.72
N CYS A 17 18.41 0.09 24.39
CA CYS A 17 17.42 -0.35 25.37
C CYS A 17 18.13 -1.30 26.35
N ALA A 18 18.32 -0.79 27.57
CA ALA A 18 18.84 -1.55 28.70
C ALA A 18 18.02 -2.84 28.93
N PRO A 19 18.68 -3.99 29.17
CA PRO A 19 17.97 -5.19 29.59
C PRO A 19 17.42 -4.96 31.01
N LYS A 20 16.11 -5.11 31.19
CA LYS A 20 15.53 -5.25 32.53
C LYS A 20 16.01 -6.59 33.10
N THR A 21 16.99 -6.53 33.99
CA THR A 21 17.30 -7.60 34.94
C THR A 21 16.10 -7.78 35.87
N SER A 22 15.24 -8.75 35.58
CA SER A 22 14.43 -9.39 36.62
C SER A 22 15.19 -10.62 37.08
N THR A 23 15.90 -10.50 38.19
CA THR A 23 16.41 -11.66 38.92
C THR A 23 15.23 -12.48 39.38
N THR A 24 15.06 -13.67 38.80
CA THR A 24 14.45 -14.80 39.52
C THR A 24 15.16 -16.05 39.05
N ALA A 25 15.99 -16.59 39.94
CA ALA A 25 16.62 -17.89 39.77
C ALA A 25 15.52 -18.96 39.67
N GLY A 26 15.57 -19.77 38.62
CA GLY A 26 14.70 -20.91 38.41
C GLY A 26 15.22 -21.73 37.24
N ALA A 27 15.84 -22.86 37.56
CA ALA A 27 16.45 -23.80 36.63
C ALA A 27 15.45 -24.37 35.61
N GLY A 28 15.94 -24.68 34.40
CA GLY A 28 15.31 -25.69 33.55
C GLY A 28 15.32 -25.42 32.05
N GLY A 29 16.09 -26.25 31.33
CA GLY A 29 15.64 -26.88 30.08
C GLY A 29 15.52 -26.02 28.83
N GLY A 30 16.44 -26.23 27.88
CA GLY A 30 16.33 -25.69 26.54
C GLY A 30 15.10 -26.22 25.78
N SER A 31 14.54 -25.35 24.93
CA SER A 31 14.06 -25.70 23.61
C SER A 31 13.91 -24.40 22.82
N GLY A 32 14.80 -24.20 21.86
CA GLY A 32 14.72 -23.11 20.91
C GLY A 32 13.47 -23.26 20.06
N SER A 33 12.40 -22.58 20.45
CA SER A 33 11.32 -22.26 19.54
C SER A 33 11.52 -20.80 19.13
N SER A 34 12.30 -20.62 18.07
CA SER A 34 12.34 -19.38 17.30
C SER A 34 10.92 -19.13 16.80
N LYS A 35 10.09 -18.49 17.62
CA LYS A 35 8.83 -17.89 17.19
C LYS A 35 9.22 -16.80 16.22
N LYS A 36 9.33 -17.21 14.95
CA LYS A 36 9.38 -16.37 13.76
C LYS A 36 8.24 -15.38 13.95
N ALA A 37 8.56 -14.16 14.40
CA ALA A 37 7.59 -13.09 14.50
C ALA A 37 6.97 -13.00 13.11
N LYS A 38 5.69 -13.40 13.00
CA LYS A 38 4.93 -13.32 11.77
C LYS A 38 4.87 -11.83 11.48
N ARG A 39 5.72 -11.36 10.55
CA ARG A 39 5.73 -9.97 10.10
C ARG A 39 4.28 -9.64 9.78
N GLU A 40 3.72 -8.67 10.48
CA GLU A 40 2.39 -8.15 10.21
C GLU A 40 2.48 -7.50 8.83
N VAL A 41 2.11 -8.25 7.80
CA VAL A 41 2.03 -7.74 6.44
C VAL A 41 0.89 -6.74 6.46
N VAL A 42 1.22 -5.46 6.36
CA VAL A 42 0.22 -4.40 6.24
C VAL A 42 -0.43 -4.56 4.88
N GLU A 43 -1.62 -5.14 4.88
CA GLU A 43 -2.49 -5.24 3.71
C GLU A 43 -3.31 -3.96 3.63
N ALA A 44 -3.17 -3.24 2.52
CA ALA A 44 -4.02 -2.10 2.21
C ALA A 44 -5.05 -2.49 1.14
N GLN A 45 -6.26 -1.96 1.26
CA GLN A 45 -7.30 -2.10 0.26
C GLN A 45 -7.63 -0.72 -0.32
N VAL A 46 -7.66 -0.62 -1.65
CA VAL A 46 -8.04 0.59 -2.37
C VAL A 46 -9.22 0.27 -3.28
N ILE A 47 -10.36 0.92 -3.07
CA ILE A 47 -11.54 0.78 -3.92
C ILE A 47 -11.65 2.03 -4.78
N VAL A 48 -11.45 1.88 -6.08
CA VAL A 48 -11.62 2.94 -7.07
C VAL A 48 -12.99 2.82 -7.70
N ALA A 49 -13.95 3.62 -7.25
CA ALA A 49 -15.28 3.68 -7.84
C ALA A 49 -15.29 4.68 -9.02
N THR A 50 -15.82 4.24 -10.15
CA THR A 50 -15.90 5.09 -11.35
C THR A 50 -17.31 5.61 -11.55
N ARG A 51 -17.46 6.65 -12.38
CA ARG A 51 -18.77 7.17 -12.79
C ARG A 51 -19.50 6.25 -13.77
N GLN A 52 -18.79 5.28 -14.35
CA GLN A 52 -19.28 4.33 -15.33
C GLN A 52 -20.27 3.34 -14.70
N ASN A 53 -21.37 3.06 -15.40
CA ASN A 53 -22.29 2.01 -14.97
C ASN A 53 -21.62 0.64 -15.09
N TYR A 54 -21.85 -0.23 -14.11
CA TYR A 54 -21.36 -1.59 -14.16
C TYR A 54 -22.00 -2.34 -15.33
N ASP A 55 -21.14 -2.94 -16.15
CA ASP A 55 -21.53 -3.80 -17.26
C ASP A 55 -20.61 -5.04 -17.23
N PRO A 56 -21.15 -6.25 -17.00
CA PRO A 56 -20.36 -7.46 -16.90
C PRO A 56 -19.63 -7.79 -18.21
N GLU A 57 -20.17 -7.42 -19.37
CA GLU A 57 -19.55 -7.69 -20.68
C GLU A 57 -18.37 -6.76 -20.94
N MET A 58 -18.44 -5.54 -20.42
CA MET A 58 -17.42 -4.51 -20.60
C MET A 58 -16.37 -4.48 -19.47
N THR A 59 -16.50 -5.35 -18.47
CA THR A 59 -15.64 -5.38 -17.28
C THR A 59 -14.15 -5.40 -17.62
N LYS A 60 -13.71 -6.24 -18.57
CA LYS A 60 -12.31 -6.31 -18.99
C LYS A 60 -11.82 -5.00 -19.62
N SER A 61 -12.68 -4.35 -20.42
CA SER A 61 -12.37 -3.07 -21.05
C SER A 61 -12.25 -1.96 -20.00
N TYR A 62 -13.20 -1.88 -19.06
CA TYR A 62 -13.18 -0.89 -17.99
C TYR A 62 -11.99 -1.08 -17.05
N MET A 63 -11.65 -2.32 -16.69
CA MET A 63 -10.42 -2.61 -15.94
C MET A 63 -9.18 -2.11 -16.67
N GLY A 64 -9.10 -2.31 -17.99
CA GLY A 64 -7.98 -1.81 -18.80
C GLY A 64 -7.82 -0.30 -18.75
N VAL A 65 -8.95 0.44 -18.78
CA VAL A 65 -8.94 1.92 -18.68
C VAL A 65 -8.47 2.38 -17.31
N VAL A 66 -9.02 1.83 -16.23
CA VAL A 66 -8.63 2.20 -14.86
C VAL A 66 -7.15 1.88 -14.62
N ARG A 67 -6.70 0.70 -15.04
CA ARG A 67 -5.30 0.30 -14.90
C ARG A 67 -4.35 1.18 -15.70
N SER A 68 -4.71 1.52 -16.93
CA SER A 68 -3.89 2.43 -17.75
C SER A 68 -3.75 3.80 -17.09
N ALA A 69 -4.84 4.34 -16.52
CA ALA A 69 -4.80 5.62 -15.80
C ALA A 69 -3.85 5.56 -14.59
N ILE A 70 -3.90 4.48 -13.80
CA ILE A 70 -3.02 4.28 -12.64
C ILE A 70 -1.54 4.12 -13.08
N GLU A 71 -1.28 3.34 -14.13
CA GLU A 71 0.08 3.12 -14.65
C GLU A 71 0.71 4.41 -15.21
N VAL A 72 -0.07 5.23 -15.91
CA VAL A 72 0.37 6.55 -16.38
C VAL A 72 0.71 7.45 -15.19
N HIS A 73 -0.19 7.54 -14.20
CA HIS A 73 0.04 8.36 -13.02
C HIS A 73 1.29 7.92 -12.22
N ALA A 74 1.47 6.62 -12.04
CA ALA A 74 2.67 6.09 -11.37
C ALA A 74 3.95 6.42 -12.12
N LYS A 75 3.95 6.34 -13.45
CA LYS A 75 5.10 6.73 -14.27
C LYS A 75 5.44 8.21 -14.10
N GLU A 76 4.44 9.08 -14.06
CA GLU A 76 4.63 10.54 -13.86
C GLU A 76 5.19 10.86 -12.47
N GLN A 77 4.78 10.11 -11.45
CA GLN A 77 5.24 10.27 -10.07
C GLN A 77 6.55 9.51 -9.77
N GLY A 78 7.11 8.77 -10.74
CA GLY A 78 8.30 7.94 -10.55
C GLY A 78 8.08 6.75 -9.61
N VAL A 79 6.84 6.30 -9.45
CA VAL A 79 6.45 5.17 -8.60
C VAL A 79 6.54 3.86 -9.39
N ILE A 80 7.23 2.88 -8.83
CA ILE A 80 7.31 1.53 -9.41
C ILE A 80 6.15 0.69 -8.87
N ILE A 81 5.26 0.25 -9.76
CA ILE A 81 4.15 -0.64 -9.40
C ILE A 81 4.62 -2.10 -9.50
N SER A 82 4.76 -2.75 -8.35
CA SER A 82 5.03 -4.18 -8.26
C SER A 82 3.73 -4.98 -8.41
N ARG A 83 3.48 -5.54 -9.60
CA ARG A 83 2.25 -6.32 -9.85
C ARG A 83 2.09 -7.56 -8.97
N GLU A 84 3.20 -8.12 -8.50
CA GLU A 84 3.18 -9.27 -7.58
C GLU A 84 2.60 -8.91 -6.20
N GLN A 85 2.64 -7.63 -5.84
CA GLN A 85 2.11 -7.11 -4.59
C GLN A 85 0.67 -6.63 -4.71
N ILE A 86 0.04 -6.77 -5.88
CA ILE A 86 -1.30 -6.23 -6.16
C ILE A 86 -2.23 -7.33 -6.64
N ARG A 87 -3.41 -7.42 -6.03
CA ARG A 87 -4.55 -8.18 -6.55
C ARG A 87 -5.65 -7.22 -6.94
N GLU A 88 -6.09 -7.29 -8.19
CA GLU A 88 -7.15 -6.45 -8.75
C GLU A 88 -8.44 -7.26 -8.94
N ARG A 89 -9.59 -6.68 -8.56
CA ARG A 89 -10.92 -7.25 -8.79
C ARG A 89 -11.91 -6.17 -9.23
N ALA A 90 -12.68 -6.46 -10.26
CA ALA A 90 -13.82 -5.62 -10.63
C ALA A 90 -15.03 -5.93 -9.74
N GLU A 91 -15.75 -4.88 -9.33
CA GLU A 91 -16.91 -4.96 -8.46
C GLU A 91 -18.04 -4.06 -8.97
N ASN A 92 -19.27 -4.42 -8.62
CA ASN A 92 -20.45 -3.59 -8.82
C ASN A 92 -20.83 -2.96 -7.47
N ILE A 93 -20.59 -1.66 -7.34
CA ILE A 93 -20.92 -0.90 -6.13
C ILE A 93 -22.01 0.10 -6.50
N GLY A 94 -23.23 -0.12 -6.02
CA GLY A 94 -24.36 0.79 -6.27
C GLY A 94 -24.72 0.95 -7.75
N GLY A 95 -24.51 -0.07 -8.58
CA GLY A 95 -24.73 -0.01 -10.03
C GLY A 95 -23.56 0.60 -10.82
N LYS A 96 -22.47 0.98 -10.14
CA LYS A 96 -21.28 1.56 -10.75
C LYS A 96 -20.14 0.56 -10.81
N PHE A 97 -19.33 0.69 -11.85
CA PHE A 97 -18.11 -0.08 -12.00
C PHE A 97 -17.07 0.42 -11.00
N ALA A 98 -16.57 -0.47 -10.17
CA ALA A 98 -15.49 -0.22 -9.24
C ALA A 98 -14.37 -1.25 -9.41
N VAL A 99 -13.15 -0.87 -9.04
CA VAL A 99 -12.01 -1.78 -8.97
C VAL A 99 -11.44 -1.77 -7.56
N THR A 100 -11.39 -2.94 -6.94
CA THR A 100 -10.75 -3.16 -5.65
C THR A 100 -9.34 -3.69 -5.87
N TYR A 101 -8.37 -2.96 -5.34
CA TYR A 101 -6.96 -3.34 -5.27
C TYR A 101 -6.62 -3.76 -3.84
N THR A 102 -6.12 -4.97 -3.68
CA THR A 102 -5.43 -5.39 -2.46
C THR A 102 -3.93 -5.24 -2.69
N ILE A 103 -3.26 -4.45 -1.86
CA ILE A 103 -1.84 -4.12 -1.98
C ILE A 103 -1.12 -4.63 -0.73
N PHE A 104 -0.07 -5.42 -0.93
CA PHE A 104 0.75 -6.01 0.14
C PHE A 104 2.04 -5.21 0.35
N ASP A 105 2.50 -5.13 1.60
CA ASP A 105 3.78 -4.51 1.99
C ASP A 105 3.92 -3.04 1.50
N VAL A 106 2.88 -2.22 1.72
CA VAL A 106 2.84 -0.81 1.30
C VAL A 106 2.84 0.15 2.49
N ASP A 107 3.48 1.31 2.33
CA ASP A 107 3.33 2.43 3.26
C ASP A 107 2.00 3.14 3.01
N CYS A 108 1.12 3.13 4.01
CA CYS A 108 -0.21 3.72 3.90
C CYS A 108 -0.21 5.24 3.71
N THR A 109 0.82 5.95 4.17
CA THR A 109 0.93 7.40 3.97
C THR A 109 1.30 7.70 2.52
N GLU A 110 2.26 6.97 1.96
CA GLU A 110 2.63 7.08 0.55
C GLU A 110 1.47 6.66 -0.37
N LEU A 111 0.78 5.57 -0.03
CA LEU A 111 -0.38 5.10 -0.77
C LEU A 111 -1.50 6.15 -0.78
N ARG A 112 -1.81 6.74 0.37
CA ARG A 112 -2.83 7.81 0.46
C ARG A 112 -2.47 8.99 -0.44
N LYS A 113 -1.22 9.47 -0.38
CA LYS A 113 -0.74 10.57 -1.23
C LYS A 113 -0.85 10.24 -2.72
N PHE A 114 -0.41 9.04 -3.10
CA PHE A 114 -0.49 8.55 -4.47
C PHE A 114 -1.94 8.49 -4.97
N VAL A 115 -2.84 7.92 -4.17
CA VAL A 115 -4.25 7.77 -4.53
C VAL A 115 -4.96 9.12 -4.61
N SER A 116 -4.69 10.05 -3.68
CA SER A 116 -5.24 11.41 -3.74
C SER A 116 -4.84 12.11 -5.03
N ALA A 117 -3.56 12.06 -5.40
CA ALA A 117 -3.09 12.65 -6.65
C ALA A 117 -3.67 11.95 -7.89
N ALA A 118 -3.81 10.62 -7.85
CA ALA A 118 -4.42 9.86 -8.93
C ALA A 118 -5.90 10.25 -9.15
N LYS A 119 -6.68 10.41 -8.06
CA LYS A 119 -8.08 10.85 -8.16
C LYS A 119 -8.19 12.20 -8.85
N GLU A 120 -7.36 13.18 -8.50
CA GLU A 120 -7.39 14.52 -9.09
C GLU A 120 -6.93 14.53 -10.56
N SER A 121 -6.17 13.52 -10.98
CA SER A 121 -5.65 13.42 -12.36
C SER A 121 -6.66 12.90 -13.39
N THR A 122 -7.82 12.36 -12.98
CA THR A 122 -8.77 11.74 -13.90
C THR A 122 -10.23 12.02 -13.56
N VAL A 123 -11.02 12.32 -14.59
CA VAL A 123 -12.47 12.58 -14.48
C VAL A 123 -13.32 11.31 -14.44
N ILE A 124 -12.71 10.14 -14.64
CA ILE A 124 -13.42 8.85 -14.71
C ILE A 124 -13.72 8.32 -13.29
N ILE A 125 -12.85 8.64 -12.33
CA ILE A 125 -12.98 8.26 -10.92
C ILE A 125 -14.01 9.17 -10.26
N ASP A 126 -14.93 8.57 -9.51
CA ASP A 126 -15.91 9.30 -8.71
C ASP A 126 -15.39 9.54 -7.30
N TYR A 127 -15.06 8.44 -6.61
CA TYR A 127 -14.43 8.45 -5.29
C TYR A 127 -13.43 7.31 -5.17
N VAL A 128 -12.51 7.44 -4.21
CA VAL A 128 -11.59 6.35 -3.86
C VAL A 128 -11.67 6.09 -2.37
N THR A 129 -11.85 4.84 -1.98
CA THR A 129 -11.73 4.43 -0.58
C THR A 129 -10.36 3.80 -0.36
N VAL A 130 -9.61 4.29 0.63
CA VAL A 130 -8.33 3.69 1.05
C VAL A 130 -8.49 3.16 2.46
N THR A 131 -8.30 1.85 2.62
CA THR A 131 -8.35 1.14 3.89
C THR A 131 -6.98 0.57 4.22
N CYS A 132 -6.49 0.87 5.42
CA CYS A 132 -5.20 0.48 5.95
C CYS A 132 -5.38 -0.02 7.39
N GLY A 133 -5.32 -1.33 7.60
CA GLY A 133 -5.70 -1.92 8.89
C GLY A 133 -7.15 -1.58 9.24
N GLU A 134 -7.36 -0.93 10.39
CA GLU A 134 -8.68 -0.50 10.86
C GLU A 134 -9.08 0.90 10.36
N GLU A 135 -8.15 1.65 9.75
CA GLU A 135 -8.43 3.00 9.26
C GLU A 135 -8.93 2.96 7.82
N SER A 136 -10.08 3.61 7.57
CA SER A 136 -10.59 3.83 6.21
C SER A 136 -10.87 5.31 5.96
N ILE A 137 -10.50 5.78 4.77
CA ILE A 137 -10.79 7.14 4.32
C ILE A 137 -11.42 7.10 2.93
N ILE A 138 -12.35 8.02 2.69
CA ILE A 138 -12.92 8.25 1.36
C ILE A 138 -12.32 9.55 0.84
N LEU A 139 -11.70 9.47 -0.32
CA LEU A 139 -11.02 10.55 -1.03
C LEU A 139 -11.87 11.04 -2.18
#